data_AF-A0AA42GPA3-F1
#
_entry.id   AF-A0AA42GPA3-F1
#
_cell.length_a   1.000
_cell.length_b   1.000
_cell.length_c   1.000
_cell.angle_alpha   90.00
_cell.angle_beta   90.00
_cell.angle_gamma   90.00
#
_symmetry.space_group_name_H-M   'P 1'
#
loop_
_entity.id
_entity.type
_entity.pdbx_description
1 polymer ?
#
loop_
_entity_poly.entity_id
_entity_poly.type
_entity_poly.pdbx_seq_one_letter_code
_entity_poly.pdbx_strand_id
1 'polypeptide(L)'
;MNRLDNVFGIDSLDGCMRVINAVLVELGLPEMTRCTATQQLQDGSVIADGAIFQRLDLTSNFYVGQGNERAFLRGISSQRFRNSIAYLYPDGNTCVWTPKGGEKAGSLVYPGNYNKAAELDAHLLPKVKRTFGEDSDEFRYVRELRDWCASVGMVRSEIKCRSEYLKREGLRFWGFFDEQKLREIHRGFLMVGSKCEINNFDVLTVADELLAKGISPNRMSANYTAGYVHLWQQGQEFDFNKSAVKKHRAALRQIGIDIKTPFDGTRHGVVFIRNVREIERTFDVALPSFYRSAVVPSPLRLVA
;
A
#
# COMPACT_ATOMS: atom_id res chain seq x y z
N MET A 1 -27.38 8.85 -1.24
CA MET A 1 -26.22 8.34 -2.04
C MET A 1 -25.81 6.92 -1.56
N ASN A 2 -26.20 5.84 -2.27
CA ASN A 2 -26.17 4.46 -1.74
C ASN A 2 -24.96 3.63 -2.20
N ARG A 3 -23.78 3.86 -1.60
CA ARG A 3 -22.60 3.02 -1.83
C ARG A 3 -22.31 2.15 -0.61
N LEU A 4 -22.32 0.83 -0.79
CA LEU A 4 -22.13 -0.14 0.31
C LEU A 4 -20.67 -0.49 0.58
N ASP A 5 -19.82 -0.46 -0.46
CA ASP A 5 -18.44 -0.93 -0.38
C ASP A 5 -17.42 0.15 -0.78
N ASN A 6 -16.13 -0.13 -0.59
CA ASN A 6 -15.02 0.70 -1.07
C ASN A 6 -14.03 -0.11 -1.92
N VAL A 7 -14.50 -1.12 -2.67
CA VAL A 7 -13.63 -2.00 -3.46
C VAL A 7 -12.99 -1.25 -4.63
N PHE A 8 -13.72 -0.40 -5.34
CA PHE A 8 -13.12 0.46 -6.38
C PHE A 8 -13.29 1.94 -6.09
N GLY A 9 -12.19 2.67 -5.92
CA GLY A 9 -12.19 4.08 -5.59
C GLY A 9 -12.71 4.98 -6.72
N ILE A 10 -12.87 6.26 -6.40
CA ILE A 10 -12.98 7.32 -7.41
C ILE A 10 -11.55 7.75 -7.75
N ASP A 11 -11.29 8.01 -9.03
CA ASP A 11 -9.95 8.22 -9.59
C ASP A 11 -9.37 9.62 -9.40
N SER A 12 -10.19 10.56 -8.92
CA SER A 12 -9.82 11.96 -8.75
C SER A 12 -10.29 12.50 -7.39
N LEU A 13 -9.49 13.41 -6.83
CA LEU A 13 -9.83 14.08 -5.58
C LEU A 13 -11.11 14.92 -5.71
N ASP A 14 -11.27 15.59 -6.86
CA ASP A 14 -12.47 16.37 -7.15
C ASP A 14 -13.73 15.51 -7.28
N GLY A 15 -13.61 14.30 -7.85
CA GLY A 15 -14.70 13.34 -7.88
C GLY A 15 -15.12 12.90 -6.48
N CYS A 16 -14.14 12.63 -5.60
CA CYS A 16 -14.39 12.35 -4.19
C CYS A 16 -15.14 13.52 -3.51
N MET A 17 -14.68 14.76 -3.72
CA MET A 17 -15.29 15.94 -3.10
C MET A 17 -16.70 16.22 -3.63
N ARG A 18 -16.98 15.95 -4.91
CA ARG A 18 -18.34 16.03 -5.49
C ARG A 18 -19.30 15.06 -4.82
N VAL A 19 -18.86 13.83 -4.54
CA VAL A 19 -19.66 12.84 -3.80
C VAL A 19 -19.90 13.30 -2.36
N ILE A 20 -18.86 13.78 -1.68
CA ILE A 20 -18.99 14.32 -0.31
C ILE A 20 -19.99 15.49 -0.26
N ASN A 21 -19.83 16.48 -1.14
CA ASN A 21 -20.70 17.65 -1.19
C ASN A 21 -22.15 17.28 -1.49
N ALA A 22 -22.37 16.32 -2.39
CA ALA A 22 -23.73 15.89 -2.67
C ALA A 22 -24.39 15.21 -1.46
N VAL A 23 -23.62 14.47 -0.64
CA VAL A 23 -24.13 13.93 0.65
C VAL A 23 -24.42 15.05 1.64
N LEU A 24 -23.56 16.08 1.73
CA LEU A 24 -23.80 17.22 2.61
C LEU A 24 -25.11 17.94 2.23
N VAL A 25 -25.32 18.19 0.94
CA VAL A 25 -26.54 18.80 0.42
C VAL A 25 -27.78 17.94 0.73
N GLU A 26 -27.69 16.62 0.56
CA GLU A 26 -28.77 15.67 0.90
C GLU A 26 -29.15 15.75 2.39
N LEU A 27 -28.18 16.07 3.26
CA LEU A 27 -28.38 16.25 4.70
C LEU A 27 -28.72 17.69 5.11
N GLY A 28 -28.89 18.62 4.16
CA GLY A 28 -29.14 20.04 4.46
C GLY A 28 -27.94 20.79 5.04
N LEU A 29 -26.72 20.27 4.86
CA LEU A 29 -25.47 20.86 5.31
C LEU A 29 -24.80 21.67 4.18
N PRO A 30 -24.03 22.72 4.52
CA PRO A 30 -23.30 23.49 3.53
C PRO A 30 -22.23 22.63 2.84
N GLU A 31 -22.02 22.90 1.55
CA GLU A 31 -20.95 22.26 0.77
C GLU A 31 -19.57 22.67 1.27
N MET A 32 -18.61 21.76 1.13
CA MET A 32 -17.20 22.08 1.26
C MET A 32 -16.74 22.87 0.04
N THR A 33 -15.96 23.92 0.24
CA THR A 33 -15.41 24.77 -0.82
C THR A 33 -13.91 24.58 -0.97
N ARG A 34 -13.39 24.91 -2.16
CA ARG A 34 -11.94 25.01 -2.36
C ARG A 34 -11.39 26.20 -1.57
N CYS A 35 -10.17 26.06 -1.06
CA CYS A 35 -9.44 27.18 -0.48
C CYS A 35 -9.08 28.20 -1.58
N THR A 36 -9.34 29.48 -1.35
CA THR A 36 -8.90 30.57 -2.22
C THR A 36 -7.86 31.48 -1.57
N ALA A 37 -7.72 31.40 -0.25
CA ALA A 37 -6.68 32.09 0.50
C ALA A 37 -6.17 31.24 1.68
N THR A 38 -4.92 31.50 2.08
CA THR A 38 -4.37 31.05 3.35
C THR A 38 -3.78 32.22 4.11
N GLN A 39 -3.95 32.23 5.43
CA GLN A 39 -3.33 33.24 6.31
C GLN A 39 -2.48 32.54 7.35
N GLN A 40 -1.23 32.98 7.49
CA GLN A 40 -0.37 32.58 8.60
C GLN A 40 -0.67 33.46 9.82
N LEU A 41 -0.91 32.81 10.96
CA LEU A 41 -1.17 33.46 12.23
C LEU A 41 0.15 33.71 12.99
N GLN A 42 0.09 34.56 14.02
CA GLN A 42 1.26 34.94 14.83
C GLN A 42 1.91 33.76 15.56
N ASP A 43 1.13 32.71 15.87
CA ASP A 43 1.62 31.47 16.48
C ASP A 43 2.27 30.51 15.46
N GLY A 44 2.38 30.92 14.20
CA GLY A 44 2.93 30.13 13.10
C GLY A 44 1.95 29.13 12.48
N SER A 45 0.71 29.02 13.01
CA SER A 45 -0.33 28.21 12.39
C SER A 45 -0.84 28.86 11.11
N VAL A 46 -1.49 28.06 10.25
CA VAL A 46 -2.07 28.55 8.99
C VAL A 46 -3.54 28.19 8.96
N ILE A 47 -4.39 29.17 8.68
CA ILE A 47 -5.83 29.00 8.45
C ILE A 47 -6.14 29.18 6.95
N ALA A 48 -7.27 28.64 6.51
CA ALA A 48 -7.77 28.75 5.14
C ALA A 48 -9.28 28.99 5.14
N ASP A 49 -9.78 29.56 4.06
CA ASP A 49 -11.19 29.91 3.81
C ASP A 49 -12.01 28.77 3.18
N GLY A 50 -11.42 27.57 3.05
CA GLY A 50 -12.06 26.40 2.46
C GLY A 50 -11.62 25.10 3.12
N ALA A 51 -12.03 23.98 2.54
CA ALA A 51 -11.83 22.66 3.11
C ALA A 51 -10.36 22.23 3.15
N ILE A 52 -9.97 21.67 4.29
CA ILE A 52 -8.64 21.13 4.53
C ILE A 52 -8.69 19.63 4.81
N PHE A 53 -7.72 18.89 4.26
CA PHE A 53 -7.57 17.46 4.48
C PHE A 53 -6.78 17.17 5.75
N GLN A 54 -7.38 16.38 6.64
CA GLN A 54 -6.69 15.83 7.81
C GLN A 54 -6.07 14.45 7.53
N ARG A 55 -6.56 13.76 6.50
CA ARG A 55 -6.07 12.46 6.07
C ARG A 55 -6.48 12.22 4.62
N LEU A 56 -5.58 11.58 3.86
CA LEU A 56 -5.86 11.07 2.53
C LEU A 56 -5.37 9.62 2.46
N ASP A 57 -6.21 8.72 1.98
CA ASP A 57 -5.86 7.32 1.79
C ASP A 57 -5.78 7.04 0.30
N LEU A 58 -4.58 6.68 -0.17
CA LEU A 58 -4.34 6.34 -1.58
C LEU A 58 -4.38 4.83 -1.71
N THR A 59 -5.16 4.32 -2.66
CA THR A 59 -5.38 2.88 -2.80
C THR A 59 -5.25 2.42 -4.24
N SER A 60 -4.64 1.25 -4.44
CA SER A 60 -4.66 0.49 -5.69
C SER A 60 -4.93 -0.97 -5.37
N ASN A 61 -5.77 -1.61 -6.17
CA ASN A 61 -5.92 -3.06 -6.15
C ASN A 61 -4.99 -3.68 -7.18
N PHE A 62 -4.49 -4.87 -6.88
CA PHE A 62 -3.85 -5.77 -7.83
C PHE A 62 -4.26 -7.20 -7.49
N TYR A 63 -4.02 -8.10 -8.42
CA TYR A 63 -4.55 -9.46 -8.34
C TYR A 63 -3.40 -10.44 -8.42
N VAL A 64 -3.43 -11.44 -7.54
CA VAL A 64 -2.37 -12.46 -7.40
C VAL A 64 -2.84 -13.87 -7.74
N GLY A 65 -4.09 -14.01 -8.18
CA GLY A 65 -4.75 -15.30 -8.39
C GLY A 65 -5.28 -15.88 -7.08
N GLN A 66 -6.37 -16.64 -7.18
CA GLN A 66 -7.07 -17.22 -6.04
C GLN A 66 -6.13 -18.03 -5.12
N GLY A 67 -6.18 -17.74 -3.83
CA GLY A 67 -5.45 -18.50 -2.80
C GLY A 67 -3.97 -18.12 -2.66
N ASN A 68 -3.47 -17.18 -3.47
CA ASN A 68 -2.07 -16.75 -3.45
C ASN A 68 -1.82 -15.52 -2.56
N GLU A 69 -2.85 -14.87 -2.03
CA GLU A 69 -2.79 -13.60 -1.29
C GLU A 69 -1.89 -13.69 -0.06
N ARG A 70 -2.07 -14.74 0.76
CA ARG A 70 -1.26 -14.94 1.97
C ARG A 70 0.19 -15.28 1.65
N ALA A 71 0.43 -16.02 0.56
CA ALA A 71 1.79 -16.31 0.09
C ALA A 71 2.48 -15.04 -0.39
N PHE A 72 1.78 -14.22 -1.18
CA PHE A 72 2.23 -12.90 -1.61
C PHE A 72 2.55 -11.99 -0.42
N LEU A 73 1.63 -11.87 0.55
CA LEU A 73 1.79 -11.02 1.73
C LEU A 73 2.94 -11.49 2.63
N ARG A 74 3.14 -12.80 2.73
CA ARG A 74 4.28 -13.38 3.45
C ARG A 74 5.59 -13.00 2.79
N GLY A 75 5.69 -13.16 1.47
CA GLY A 75 6.88 -12.74 0.73
C GLY A 75 7.13 -11.25 0.91
N ILE A 76 6.11 -10.39 0.70
CA ILE A 76 6.33 -8.94 0.60
C ILE A 76 6.73 -8.37 1.95
N SER A 77 6.41 -9.07 3.04
CA SER A 77 6.83 -8.76 4.40
C SER A 77 8.33 -8.95 4.68
N SER A 78 9.09 -9.54 3.75
CA SER A 78 10.57 -9.51 3.79
C SER A 78 11.12 -8.16 3.34
N GLN A 79 10.33 -7.37 2.59
CA GLN A 79 10.79 -6.15 1.95
C GLN A 79 10.61 -4.95 2.87
N ARG A 80 11.50 -3.95 2.74
CA ARG A 80 11.31 -2.65 3.40
C ARG A 80 10.58 -1.67 2.49
N PHE A 81 9.90 -0.73 3.12
CA PHE A 81 9.48 0.51 2.49
C PHE A 81 10.25 1.68 3.12
N ARG A 82 11.17 2.29 2.36
CA ARG A 82 12.08 3.32 2.87
C ARG A 82 12.82 2.84 4.13
N ASN A 83 12.61 3.51 5.27
CA ASN A 83 13.18 3.13 6.57
C ASN A 83 12.24 2.23 7.40
N SER A 84 10.98 2.11 7.00
CA SER A 84 9.99 1.31 7.71
C SER A 84 10.26 -0.19 7.55
N ILE A 85 9.95 -0.93 8.61
CA ILE A 85 10.07 -2.39 8.73
C ILE A 85 8.69 -2.97 8.48
N ALA A 86 8.63 -4.01 7.65
CA ALA A 86 7.39 -4.75 7.44
C ALA A 86 6.96 -5.49 8.70
N TYR A 87 5.64 -5.55 8.91
CA TYR A 87 4.98 -6.33 9.92
C TYR A 87 3.83 -7.08 9.27
N LEU A 88 3.94 -8.40 9.20
CA LEU A 88 2.89 -9.31 8.78
C LEU A 88 2.06 -9.70 10.01
N TYR A 89 0.76 -9.45 9.95
CA TYR A 89 -0.16 -9.86 11.01
C TYR A 89 -0.21 -11.39 11.14
N PRO A 90 -0.51 -11.95 12.34
CA PRO A 90 -0.49 -13.40 12.57
C PRO A 90 -1.40 -14.20 11.64
N ASP A 91 -2.51 -13.61 11.18
CA ASP A 91 -3.42 -14.25 10.22
C ASP A 91 -2.86 -14.32 8.79
N GLY A 92 -1.80 -13.57 8.49
CA GLY A 92 -1.16 -13.49 7.18
C GLY A 92 -1.97 -12.72 6.13
N ASN A 93 -3.05 -12.02 6.51
CA ASN A 93 -3.92 -11.29 5.57
C ASN A 93 -3.57 -9.81 5.44
N THR A 94 -2.68 -9.29 6.28
CA THR A 94 -2.23 -7.89 6.24
C THR A 94 -0.74 -7.79 6.49
N CYS A 95 -0.04 -7.02 5.65
CA CYS A 95 1.34 -6.61 5.84
C CYS A 95 1.42 -5.08 5.85
N VAL A 96 1.94 -4.48 6.91
CA VAL A 96 2.12 -3.02 7.04
C VAL A 96 3.59 -2.66 7.19
N TRP A 97 3.98 -1.45 6.81
CA TRP A 97 5.34 -0.96 7.06
C TRP A 97 5.35 0.15 8.10
N THR A 98 5.98 -0.13 9.24
CA THR A 98 6.00 0.78 10.39
C THR A 98 7.42 1.09 10.86
N PRO A 99 7.63 2.17 11.65
CA PRO A 99 8.98 2.54 12.08
C PRO A 99 9.71 1.47 12.90
N LYS A 100 8.95 0.66 13.67
CA LYS A 100 9.50 -0.33 14.61
C LYS A 100 9.22 -1.78 14.25
N GLY A 101 8.55 -2.07 13.13
CA GLY A 101 8.24 -3.46 12.74
C GLY A 101 7.15 -4.10 13.60
N GLY A 102 6.08 -3.35 13.86
CA GLY A 102 4.89 -3.79 14.58
C GLY A 102 3.64 -3.12 14.01
N GLU A 103 2.52 -3.24 14.71
CA GLU A 103 1.23 -2.68 14.28
C GLU A 103 1.20 -1.14 14.29
N LYS A 104 1.99 -0.52 15.17
CA LYS A 104 1.97 0.91 15.45
C LYS A 104 2.44 1.74 14.26
N ALA A 105 1.49 2.42 13.63
CA ALA A 105 1.72 3.35 12.52
C ALA A 105 2.68 4.51 12.87
N GLY A 106 3.37 5.02 11.86
CA GLY A 106 4.11 6.27 11.97
C GLY A 106 3.19 7.49 12.07
N SER A 107 3.73 8.63 12.48
CA SER A 107 3.01 9.91 12.52
C SER A 107 2.68 10.45 11.12
N LEU A 108 3.52 10.14 10.13
CA LEU A 108 3.41 10.67 8.77
C LEU A 108 2.53 9.80 7.86
N VAL A 109 2.90 8.53 7.69
CA VAL A 109 2.24 7.60 6.77
C VAL A 109 1.99 6.24 7.39
N TYR A 110 0.94 5.55 6.94
CA TYR A 110 0.69 4.14 7.23
C TYR A 110 0.46 3.35 5.94
N PRO A 111 1.54 2.86 5.31
CA PRO A 111 1.48 1.97 4.16
C PRO A 111 1.16 0.53 4.56
N GLY A 112 0.32 -0.15 3.78
CA GLY A 112 -0.04 -1.54 3.98
C GLY A 112 -0.59 -2.22 2.73
N ASN A 113 -0.38 -3.52 2.66
CA ASN A 113 -0.99 -4.43 1.70
C ASN A 113 -1.89 -5.40 2.47
N TYR A 114 -3.10 -5.67 1.97
CA TYR A 114 -4.00 -6.63 2.61
C TYR A 114 -4.87 -7.40 1.61
N ASN A 115 -5.24 -8.62 1.98
CA ASN A 115 -6.22 -9.43 1.27
C ASN A 115 -7.59 -8.76 1.38
N LYS A 116 -8.15 -8.30 0.26
CA LYS A 116 -9.39 -7.52 0.27
C LYS A 116 -10.60 -8.38 0.63
N ALA A 117 -10.64 -9.64 0.22
CA ALA A 117 -11.74 -10.54 0.58
C ALA A 117 -11.78 -10.80 2.09
N ALA A 118 -10.61 -11.06 2.70
CA ALA A 118 -10.51 -11.25 4.16
C ALA A 118 -10.88 -9.97 4.94
N GLU A 119 -10.55 -8.79 4.42
CA GLU A 119 -10.97 -7.51 5.01
C GLU A 119 -12.49 -7.29 4.94
N LEU A 120 -13.12 -7.64 3.82
CA LEU A 120 -14.57 -7.57 3.66
C LEU A 120 -15.28 -8.53 4.63
N ASP A 121 -14.77 -9.75 4.80
CA ASP A 121 -15.26 -10.73 5.78
C ASP A 121 -15.17 -10.22 7.22
N ALA A 122 -14.06 -9.59 7.59
CA ALA A 122 -13.83 -9.11 8.94
C ALA A 122 -14.65 -7.86 9.30
N HIS A 123 -14.99 -7.02 8.31
CA HIS A 123 -15.51 -5.67 8.58
C HIS A 123 -16.84 -5.37 7.90
N LEU A 124 -16.93 -5.48 6.56
CA LEU A 124 -18.10 -5.01 5.83
C LEU A 124 -19.27 -6.00 5.91
N LEU A 125 -19.03 -7.29 5.69
CA LEU A 125 -20.05 -8.34 5.72
C LEU A 125 -20.81 -8.37 7.06
N PRO A 126 -20.15 -8.40 8.23
CA PRO A 126 -20.83 -8.40 9.51
C PRO A 126 -21.64 -7.12 9.75
N LYS A 127 -21.14 -5.97 9.27
CA LYS A 127 -21.87 -4.69 9.39
C LYS A 127 -23.15 -4.73 8.56
N VAL A 128 -23.07 -5.12 7.30
CA VAL A 128 -24.22 -5.17 6.39
C VAL A 128 -25.24 -6.21 6.86
N LYS A 129 -24.79 -7.39 7.31
CA LYS A 129 -25.68 -8.41 7.89
C LYS A 129 -26.50 -7.87 9.06
N ARG A 130 -25.86 -7.14 9.98
CA ARG A 130 -26.55 -6.54 11.14
C ARG A 130 -27.52 -5.42 10.74
N THR A 131 -27.19 -4.65 9.71
CA THR A 131 -27.99 -3.48 9.31
C THR A 131 -29.19 -3.85 8.44
N PHE A 132 -29.04 -4.80 7.51
CA PHE A 132 -30.05 -5.10 6.49
C PHE A 132 -30.63 -6.53 6.59
N GLY A 133 -29.99 -7.43 7.35
CA GLY A 133 -30.37 -8.84 7.43
C GLY A 133 -29.59 -9.73 6.46
N GLU A 134 -29.63 -11.04 6.69
CA GLU A 134 -28.89 -12.03 5.88
C GLU A 134 -29.54 -12.31 4.52
N ASP A 135 -30.86 -12.16 4.42
CA ASP A 135 -31.61 -12.39 3.18
C ASP A 135 -31.69 -11.14 2.28
N SER A 136 -31.10 -10.03 2.71
CA SER A 136 -31.18 -8.74 2.03
C SER A 136 -30.37 -8.69 0.74
N ASP A 137 -30.80 -7.86 -0.21
CA ASP A 137 -30.08 -7.66 -1.47
C ASP A 137 -28.70 -6.99 -1.25
N GLU A 138 -28.56 -6.15 -0.22
CA GLU A 138 -27.29 -5.56 0.19
C GLU A 138 -26.32 -6.63 0.69
N PHE A 139 -26.79 -7.54 1.55
CA PHE A 139 -25.94 -8.61 2.06
C PHE A 139 -25.53 -9.57 0.94
N ARG A 140 -26.47 -9.93 0.05
CA ARG A 140 -26.18 -10.74 -1.14
C ARG A 140 -25.13 -10.07 -2.03
N TYR A 141 -25.28 -8.79 -2.33
CA TYR A 141 -24.32 -8.02 -3.11
C TYR A 141 -22.91 -8.01 -2.50
N VAL A 142 -22.79 -7.70 -1.20
CA VAL A 142 -21.47 -7.66 -0.55
C VAL A 142 -20.84 -9.04 -0.48
N ARG A 143 -21.63 -10.09 -0.26
CA ARG A 143 -21.14 -11.48 -0.30
C ARG A 143 -20.60 -11.84 -1.69
N GLU A 144 -21.34 -11.56 -2.75
CA GLU A 144 -20.90 -11.78 -4.14
C GLU A 144 -19.63 -10.99 -4.46
N LEU A 145 -19.54 -9.73 -4.00
CA LEU A 145 -18.34 -8.92 -4.16
C LEU A 145 -17.14 -9.50 -3.42
N ARG A 146 -17.33 -9.98 -2.19
CA ARG A 146 -16.28 -10.66 -1.40
C ARG A 146 -15.82 -11.92 -2.11
N ASP A 147 -16.75 -12.77 -2.56
CA ASP A 147 -16.46 -14.01 -3.27
C ASP A 147 -15.69 -13.74 -4.57
N TRP A 148 -16.08 -12.70 -5.31
CA TRP A 148 -15.34 -12.25 -6.47
C TRP A 148 -13.93 -11.79 -6.13
N CYS A 149 -13.73 -10.94 -5.10
CA CYS A 149 -12.41 -10.53 -4.63
C CYS A 149 -11.51 -11.73 -4.29
N ALA A 150 -12.07 -12.78 -3.66
CA ALA A 150 -11.35 -14.01 -3.36
C ALA A 150 -10.99 -14.80 -4.63
N SER A 151 -11.92 -14.89 -5.59
CA SER A 151 -11.72 -15.63 -6.85
C SER A 151 -10.59 -15.07 -7.73
N VAL A 152 -10.31 -13.76 -7.62
CA VAL A 152 -9.22 -13.11 -8.36
C VAL A 152 -7.94 -12.96 -7.52
N GLY A 153 -7.98 -13.35 -6.24
CA GLY A 153 -6.91 -13.11 -5.31
C GLY A 153 -6.58 -11.63 -5.15
N MET A 154 -7.58 -10.81 -4.83
CA MET A 154 -7.39 -9.36 -4.75
C MET A 154 -6.58 -8.97 -3.51
N VAL A 155 -5.48 -8.25 -3.73
CA VAL A 155 -4.72 -7.55 -2.70
C VAL A 155 -4.83 -6.05 -2.95
N ARG A 156 -5.10 -5.30 -1.88
CA ARG A 156 -5.06 -3.84 -1.92
C ARG A 156 -3.75 -3.33 -1.35
N SER A 157 -3.09 -2.45 -2.10
CA SER A 157 -2.11 -1.51 -1.58
C SER A 157 -2.80 -0.24 -1.12
N GLU A 158 -2.58 0.15 0.14
CA GLU A 158 -3.10 1.37 0.73
C GLU A 158 -1.97 2.14 1.43
N ILE A 159 -1.86 3.44 1.17
CA ILE A 159 -1.00 4.34 1.95
C ILE A 159 -1.84 5.47 2.54
N LYS A 160 -1.90 5.51 3.88
CA LYS A 160 -2.63 6.52 4.65
C LYS A 160 -1.72 7.70 4.93
N CYS A 161 -1.92 8.81 4.24
CA CYS A 161 -1.24 10.08 4.45
C CYS A 161 -1.94 10.83 5.60
N ARG A 162 -1.27 10.99 6.73
CA ARG A 162 -1.82 11.64 7.94
C ARG A 162 -1.61 13.15 7.90
N SER A 163 -2.33 13.88 8.76
CA SER A 163 -2.33 15.36 8.77
C SER A 163 -0.93 15.96 8.81
N GLU A 164 -0.03 15.41 9.62
CA GLU A 164 1.34 15.92 9.72
C GLU A 164 2.12 15.79 8.41
N TYR A 165 1.91 14.69 7.68
CA TYR A 165 2.49 14.51 6.36
C TYR A 165 1.87 15.47 5.34
N LEU A 166 0.55 15.63 5.35
CA LEU A 166 -0.14 16.57 4.45
C LEU A 166 0.30 18.02 4.70
N LYS A 167 0.51 18.41 5.95
CA LYS A 167 1.06 19.73 6.31
C LYS A 167 2.46 19.91 5.75
N ARG A 168 3.35 18.97 6.03
CA ARG A 168 4.75 19.00 5.59
C ARG A 168 4.91 19.09 4.07
N GLU A 169 4.08 18.37 3.32
CA GLU A 169 4.17 18.29 1.86
C GLU A 169 3.31 19.36 1.14
N GLY A 170 2.58 20.20 1.89
CA GLY A 170 1.68 21.21 1.33
C GLY A 170 0.40 20.64 0.70
N LEU A 171 0.02 19.42 1.06
CA LEU A 171 -1.08 18.64 0.48
C LEU A 171 -2.35 18.67 1.33
N ARG A 172 -2.55 19.69 2.17
CA ARG A 172 -3.73 19.76 3.03
C ARG A 172 -4.83 20.69 2.52
N PHE A 173 -4.53 21.61 1.60
CA PHE A 173 -5.48 22.62 1.15
C PHE A 173 -6.07 22.22 -0.20
N TRP A 174 -7.37 21.95 -0.27
CA TRP A 174 -7.98 21.43 -1.51
C TRP A 174 -7.86 22.38 -2.71
N GLY A 175 -7.94 23.70 -2.48
CA GLY A 175 -7.84 24.67 -3.57
C GLY A 175 -6.42 24.90 -4.11
N PHE A 176 -5.38 24.56 -3.33
CA PHE A 176 -3.97 24.72 -3.71
C PHE A 176 -3.27 23.37 -3.92
N PHE A 177 -4.08 22.32 -4.12
CA PHE A 177 -3.63 20.95 -4.09
C PHE A 177 -2.95 20.55 -5.41
N ASP A 178 -1.77 19.93 -5.32
CA ASP A 178 -1.09 19.31 -6.46
C ASP A 178 -1.29 17.79 -6.44
N GLU A 179 -2.16 17.29 -7.32
CA GLU A 179 -2.47 15.86 -7.42
C GLU A 179 -1.30 15.02 -7.94
N GLN A 180 -0.35 15.61 -8.67
CA GLN A 180 0.81 14.89 -9.18
C GLN A 180 1.65 14.32 -8.02
N LYS A 181 1.81 15.09 -6.93
CA LYS A 181 2.52 14.63 -5.74
C LYS A 181 1.89 13.38 -5.12
N LEU A 182 0.56 13.26 -5.08
CA LEU A 182 -0.09 12.04 -4.60
C LEU A 182 0.26 10.83 -5.47
N ARG A 183 0.26 11.01 -6.79
CA ARG A 183 0.60 9.95 -7.73
C ARG A 183 2.04 9.48 -7.54
N GLU A 184 2.98 10.39 -7.31
CA GLU A 184 4.38 10.08 -7.02
C GLU A 184 4.55 9.33 -5.70
N ILE A 185 3.88 9.79 -4.63
CA ILE A 185 3.87 9.12 -3.33
C ILE A 185 3.35 7.69 -3.46
N HIS A 186 2.21 7.53 -4.14
CA HIS A 186 1.56 6.24 -4.31
C HIS A 186 2.40 5.30 -5.17
N ARG A 187 2.91 5.77 -6.32
CA ARG A 187 3.81 5.00 -7.19
C ARG A 187 5.03 4.51 -6.42
N GLY A 188 5.63 5.36 -5.60
CA GLY A 188 6.76 4.97 -4.75
C GLY A 188 6.44 3.82 -3.79
N PHE A 189 5.20 3.70 -3.34
CA PHE A 189 4.74 2.58 -2.51
C PHE A 189 4.43 1.31 -3.34
N LEU A 190 3.80 1.45 -4.51
CA LEU A 190 3.50 0.31 -5.39
C LEU A 190 4.76 -0.43 -5.87
N MET A 191 5.89 0.26 -5.92
CA MET A 191 7.20 -0.32 -6.25
C MET A 191 7.82 -1.16 -5.13
N VAL A 192 7.18 -1.29 -3.96
CA VAL A 192 7.66 -2.21 -2.93
C VAL A 192 7.68 -3.64 -3.48
N GLY A 193 8.82 -4.31 -3.32
CA GLY A 193 9.08 -5.64 -3.85
C GLY A 193 9.43 -5.69 -5.33
N SER A 194 9.40 -4.57 -6.07
CA SER A 194 9.82 -4.57 -7.49
C SER A 194 11.32 -4.85 -7.68
N LYS A 195 12.11 -4.79 -6.60
CA LYS A 195 13.57 -4.98 -6.61
C LYS A 195 13.99 -6.41 -6.25
N CYS A 196 13.05 -7.23 -5.80
CA CYS A 196 13.33 -8.60 -5.36
C CYS A 196 13.10 -9.51 -6.57
N GLU A 197 14.11 -9.60 -7.43
CA GLU A 197 14.16 -10.47 -8.63
C GLU A 197 15.04 -11.71 -8.39
N ILE A 198 15.56 -11.87 -7.17
CA ILE A 198 16.53 -12.91 -6.86
C ILE A 198 15.80 -14.24 -6.67
N ASN A 199 15.96 -15.09 -7.67
CA ASN A 199 15.38 -16.44 -7.79
C ASN A 199 15.83 -17.42 -6.68
N ASN A 200 16.96 -17.15 -6.04
CA ASN A 200 17.49 -17.94 -4.93
C ASN A 200 18.50 -17.11 -4.14
N PHE A 201 18.48 -17.20 -2.81
CA PHE A 201 19.46 -16.54 -1.96
C PHE A 201 20.81 -17.29 -1.93
N ASP A 202 21.14 -18.07 -2.95
CA ASP A 202 22.47 -18.64 -3.07
C ASP A 202 23.50 -17.56 -3.46
N VAL A 203 24.74 -17.77 -3.03
CA VAL A 203 25.81 -16.78 -3.15
C VAL A 203 26.08 -16.41 -4.61
N LEU A 204 25.92 -17.36 -5.54
CA LEU A 204 26.19 -17.15 -6.96
C LEU A 204 25.12 -16.27 -7.59
N THR A 205 23.85 -16.57 -7.36
CA THR A 205 22.70 -15.81 -7.85
C THR A 205 22.74 -14.37 -7.32
N VAL A 206 23.03 -14.18 -6.03
CA VAL A 206 23.18 -12.84 -5.44
C VAL A 206 24.36 -12.09 -6.06
N ALA A 207 25.49 -12.75 -6.28
CA ALA A 207 26.66 -12.12 -6.88
C ALA A 207 26.44 -11.76 -8.36
N ASP A 208 25.80 -12.63 -9.14
CA ASP A 208 25.41 -12.38 -10.53
C ASP A 208 24.49 -11.17 -10.62
N GLU A 209 23.47 -11.09 -9.77
CA GLU A 209 22.52 -9.98 -9.73
C GLU A 209 23.21 -8.64 -9.41
N LEU A 210 24.12 -8.65 -8.43
CA LEU A 210 24.90 -7.46 -8.06
C LEU A 210 25.78 -6.95 -9.22
N LEU A 211 26.27 -7.83 -10.08
CA LEU A 211 27.04 -7.47 -11.26
C LEU A 211 26.15 -7.00 -12.40
N ALA A 212 25.07 -7.73 -12.67
CA ALA A 212 24.12 -7.41 -13.74
C ALA A 212 23.54 -6.00 -13.57
N LYS A 213 23.28 -5.57 -12.33
CA LYS A 213 22.82 -4.21 -12.03
C LYS A 213 23.92 -3.16 -11.85
N GLY A 214 25.20 -3.52 -12.06
CA GLY A 214 26.34 -2.60 -11.91
C GLY A 214 26.56 -2.10 -10.48
N ILE A 215 26.01 -2.78 -9.46
CA ILE A 215 26.13 -2.39 -8.05
C ILE A 215 27.51 -2.73 -7.52
N SER A 216 28.04 -3.90 -7.91
CA SER A 216 29.41 -4.32 -7.60
C SER A 216 30.33 -4.10 -8.80
N PRO A 217 31.56 -3.60 -8.58
CA PRO A 217 32.48 -3.27 -9.69
C PRO A 217 33.09 -4.51 -10.35
N ASN A 218 33.18 -5.65 -9.64
CA ASN A 218 33.77 -6.88 -10.14
C ASN A 218 33.27 -8.09 -9.35
N ARG A 219 33.52 -9.29 -9.92
CA ARG A 219 33.07 -10.58 -9.36
C ARG A 219 33.52 -10.81 -7.94
N MET A 220 34.76 -10.43 -7.59
CA MET A 220 35.30 -10.62 -6.24
C MET A 220 34.52 -9.79 -5.21
N SER A 221 34.27 -8.51 -5.50
CA SER A 221 33.44 -7.64 -4.64
C SER A 221 31.99 -8.13 -4.53
N ALA A 222 31.43 -8.65 -5.62
CA ALA A 222 30.08 -9.22 -5.64
C ALA A 222 29.98 -10.46 -4.76
N ASN A 223 30.91 -11.41 -4.92
CA ASN A 223 30.99 -12.62 -4.10
C ASN A 223 31.19 -12.30 -2.62
N TYR A 224 32.03 -11.31 -2.29
CA TYR A 224 32.24 -10.89 -0.90
C TYR A 224 30.95 -10.33 -0.29
N THR A 225 30.21 -9.51 -1.05
CA THR A 225 28.91 -8.98 -0.62
C THR A 225 27.87 -10.10 -0.48
N ALA A 226 27.84 -11.05 -1.42
CA ALA A 226 26.97 -12.23 -1.35
C ALA A 226 27.32 -13.15 -0.17
N GLY A 227 28.58 -13.19 0.26
CA GLY A 227 29.00 -13.89 1.48
C GLY A 227 28.27 -13.39 2.74
N TYR A 228 27.94 -12.09 2.83
CA TYR A 228 27.11 -11.57 3.93
C TYR A 228 25.71 -12.17 3.93
N VAL A 229 25.15 -12.49 2.75
CA VAL A 229 23.85 -13.17 2.65
C VAL A 229 23.94 -14.60 3.18
N HIS A 230 25.01 -15.32 2.85
CA HIS A 230 25.23 -16.67 3.35
C HIS A 230 25.35 -16.72 4.87
N LEU A 231 26.17 -15.83 5.44
CA LEU A 231 26.34 -15.71 6.89
C LEU A 231 25.01 -15.33 7.57
N TRP A 232 24.26 -14.41 6.95
CA TRP A 232 22.93 -14.04 7.42
C TRP A 232 21.94 -15.22 7.42
N GLN A 233 21.93 -16.05 6.37
CA GLN A 233 21.11 -17.27 6.30
C GLN A 233 21.45 -18.28 7.40
N GLN A 234 22.73 -18.33 7.80
CA GLN A 234 23.19 -19.16 8.92
C GLN A 234 22.86 -18.55 10.29
N GLY A 235 22.21 -17.39 10.34
CA GLY A 235 21.81 -16.72 11.59
C GLY A 235 22.89 -15.81 12.18
N GLN A 236 23.94 -15.47 11.44
CA GLN A 236 24.97 -14.54 11.94
C GLN A 236 24.39 -13.14 12.16
N GLU A 237 24.67 -12.57 13.33
CA GLU A 237 24.42 -11.17 13.62
C GLU A 237 25.57 -10.28 13.16
N PHE A 238 25.24 -9.09 12.62
CA PHE A 238 26.22 -8.12 12.16
C PHE A 238 26.21 -6.86 13.02
N ASP A 239 27.41 -6.33 13.29
CA ASP A 239 27.57 -5.01 13.87
C ASP A 239 27.35 -3.92 12.80
N PHE A 240 26.14 -3.35 12.78
CA PHE A 240 25.77 -2.29 11.84
C PHE A 240 26.46 -0.95 12.08
N ASN A 241 27.35 -0.82 13.08
CA ASN A 241 28.20 0.36 13.22
C ASN A 241 29.43 0.31 12.29
N LYS A 242 29.87 -0.89 11.89
CA LYS A 242 31.03 -1.08 11.00
C LYS A 242 30.74 -0.58 9.59
N SER A 243 31.69 0.18 9.03
CA SER A 243 31.60 0.75 7.69
C SER A 243 31.41 -0.31 6.60
N ALA A 244 32.10 -1.44 6.71
CA ALA A 244 31.96 -2.57 5.79
C ALA A 244 30.53 -3.13 5.78
N VAL A 245 29.95 -3.40 6.95
CA VAL A 245 28.57 -3.91 7.09
C VAL A 245 27.57 -2.91 6.48
N LYS A 246 27.74 -1.61 6.73
CA LYS A 246 26.90 -0.55 6.14
C LYS A 246 26.98 -0.56 4.61
N LYS A 247 28.18 -0.68 4.04
CA LYS A 247 28.42 -0.74 2.59
C LYS A 247 27.74 -1.95 1.95
N HIS A 248 27.98 -3.15 2.49
CA HIS A 248 27.40 -4.38 1.93
C HIS A 248 25.87 -4.41 2.08
N ARG A 249 25.35 -3.99 3.23
CA ARG A 249 23.90 -3.82 3.41
C ARG A 249 23.31 -2.85 2.39
N ALA A 250 23.95 -1.72 2.13
CA ALA A 250 23.46 -0.74 1.15
C ALA A 250 23.42 -1.31 -0.27
N ALA A 251 24.42 -2.11 -0.66
CA ALA A 251 24.43 -2.83 -1.94
C ALA A 251 23.29 -3.87 -2.00
N LEU A 252 23.16 -4.73 -0.98
CA LEU A 252 22.12 -5.76 -0.89
C LEU A 252 20.70 -5.18 -0.93
N ARG A 253 20.48 -4.01 -0.32
CA ARG A 253 19.17 -3.34 -0.35
C ARG A 253 18.74 -2.90 -1.75
N GLN A 254 19.68 -2.73 -2.68
CA GLN A 254 19.34 -2.38 -4.06
C GLN A 254 18.73 -3.55 -4.84
N ILE A 255 18.99 -4.78 -4.39
CA ILE A 255 18.46 -6.04 -4.93
C ILE A 255 17.41 -6.68 -4.00
N GLY A 256 16.84 -5.90 -3.07
CA GLY A 256 15.73 -6.35 -2.21
C GLY A 256 16.12 -7.20 -1.00
N ILE A 257 17.41 -7.26 -0.62
CA ILE A 257 17.88 -8.01 0.55
C ILE A 257 18.24 -7.04 1.69
N ASP A 258 17.65 -7.23 2.87
CA ASP A 258 18.05 -6.49 4.09
C ASP A 258 18.50 -7.41 5.22
N ILE A 259 19.82 -7.59 5.32
CA ILE A 259 20.48 -8.38 6.36
C ILE A 259 20.36 -7.79 7.79
N LYS A 260 19.69 -6.64 7.96
CA LYS A 260 19.41 -6.05 9.29
C LYS A 260 18.25 -6.74 10.01
N THR A 261 17.30 -7.30 9.28
CA THR A 261 16.24 -8.13 9.88
C THR A 261 16.74 -9.56 10.03
N PRO A 262 16.37 -10.27 11.10
CA PRO A 262 16.71 -11.69 11.23
C PRO A 262 16.26 -12.49 10.00
N PHE A 263 17.08 -13.47 9.59
CA PHE A 263 16.69 -14.37 8.52
C PHE A 263 15.49 -15.21 8.95
N ASP A 264 14.51 -15.31 8.08
CA ASP A 264 13.28 -16.09 8.26
C ASP A 264 13.05 -16.85 6.96
N GLY A 265 13.36 -18.15 6.94
CA GLY A 265 13.21 -18.99 5.76
C GLY A 265 11.78 -19.06 5.23
N THR A 266 10.77 -18.76 6.05
CA THR A 266 9.36 -18.75 5.63
C THR A 266 8.95 -17.45 4.93
N ARG A 267 9.67 -16.34 5.16
CA ARG A 267 9.43 -15.03 4.51
C ARG A 267 10.43 -14.75 3.39
N HIS A 268 11.69 -15.06 3.63
CA HIS A 268 12.80 -14.81 2.73
C HIS A 268 13.01 -15.99 1.76
N GLY A 269 12.59 -17.21 2.09
CA GLY A 269 12.56 -18.33 1.13
C GLY A 269 11.42 -18.26 0.12
N VAL A 270 10.49 -17.30 0.27
CA VAL A 270 9.47 -16.98 -0.73
C VAL A 270 10.12 -16.07 -1.76
N VAL A 271 10.80 -16.71 -2.70
CA VAL A 271 11.40 -16.08 -3.87
C VAL A 271 10.29 -15.40 -4.66
N PHE A 272 10.43 -14.09 -4.81
CA PHE A 272 9.62 -13.36 -5.79
C PHE A 272 10.19 -13.63 -7.17
N ILE A 273 9.33 -14.25 -7.99
CA ILE A 273 9.49 -14.54 -9.40
C ILE A 273 10.30 -15.83 -9.66
N ARG A 274 9.61 -16.79 -10.29
CA ARG A 274 9.98 -18.17 -10.72
C ARG A 274 10.38 -19.19 -9.65
N ASN A 275 9.44 -20.15 -9.46
CA ASN A 275 9.45 -21.35 -8.61
C ASN A 275 9.11 -21.06 -7.13
N VAL A 276 7.86 -21.22 -6.66
CA VAL A 276 7.14 -22.51 -6.54
C VAL A 276 5.65 -22.43 -6.96
N ARG A 277 5.09 -21.23 -7.20
CA ARG A 277 3.84 -20.95 -7.92
C ARG A 277 3.96 -19.54 -8.46
N GLU A 278 3.78 -19.32 -9.75
CA GLU A 278 3.90 -18.00 -10.36
C GLU A 278 2.74 -17.12 -9.85
N ILE A 279 3.08 -16.08 -9.10
CA ILE A 279 2.13 -15.06 -8.66
C ILE A 279 2.43 -13.80 -9.47
N GLU A 280 1.81 -13.68 -10.64
CA GLU A 280 1.85 -12.43 -11.41
C GLU A 280 0.94 -11.41 -10.73
N ARG A 281 1.41 -10.15 -10.65
CA ARG A 281 0.54 -9.02 -10.31
C ARG A 281 -0.12 -8.57 -11.60
N THR A 282 -1.40 -8.86 -11.79
CA THR A 282 -2.19 -8.17 -12.80
C THR A 282 -2.90 -6.97 -12.19
N PHE A 283 -3.04 -5.91 -12.98
CA PHE A 283 -3.87 -4.75 -12.68
C PHE A 283 -5.13 -4.72 -13.56
N ASP A 284 -5.17 -5.59 -14.57
CA ASP A 284 -6.20 -5.65 -15.60
C ASP A 284 -7.09 -6.86 -15.34
N VAL A 285 -8.15 -6.64 -14.57
CA VAL A 285 -9.24 -7.61 -14.39
C VAL A 285 -10.55 -6.88 -14.61
N ALA A 286 -11.40 -7.43 -15.49
CA ALA A 286 -12.71 -6.87 -15.76
C ALA A 286 -13.54 -6.84 -14.47
N LEU A 287 -14.20 -5.71 -14.23
CA LEU A 287 -15.16 -5.58 -13.13
C LEU A 287 -16.29 -6.60 -13.32
N PRO A 288 -16.77 -7.23 -12.24
CA PRO A 288 -17.89 -8.15 -12.36
C PRO A 288 -19.13 -7.37 -12.77
N SER A 289 -19.97 -7.97 -13.61
CA SER A 289 -21.15 -7.32 -14.21
C SER A 289 -22.17 -6.80 -13.18
N PHE A 290 -22.20 -7.40 -11.99
CA PHE A 290 -23.06 -7.00 -10.88
C PHE A 290 -22.50 -5.84 -10.03
N TYR A 291 -21.26 -5.40 -10.27
CA TYR A 291 -20.62 -4.38 -9.45
C TYR A 291 -21.34 -3.03 -9.55
N ARG A 292 -21.63 -2.44 -8.38
CA ARG A 292 -22.32 -1.16 -8.29
C ARG A 292 -21.29 -0.04 -8.17
N SER A 293 -20.86 0.49 -9.32
CA SER A 293 -19.90 1.60 -9.38
C SER A 293 -20.37 2.86 -8.67
N ALA A 294 -19.43 3.63 -8.14
CA ALA A 294 -19.73 4.93 -7.55
C ALA A 294 -20.29 5.89 -8.61
N VAL A 295 -21.42 6.52 -8.30
CA VAL A 295 -22.01 7.56 -9.14
C VAL A 295 -21.43 8.91 -8.71
N VAL A 296 -20.63 9.54 -9.58
CA VAL A 296 -20.04 10.85 -9.33
C VAL A 296 -20.96 11.93 -9.92
N PRO A 297 -21.63 12.77 -9.10
CA PRO A 297 -22.64 13.74 -9.57
C PRO A 297 -22.04 14.76 -10.53
N SER A 298 -22.54 14.91 -11.76
CA SER A 298 -22.01 15.80 -12.82
C SER A 298 -21.56 17.20 -12.32
N PRO A 299 -20.46 17.78 -12.85
CA PRO A 299 -20.07 19.15 -12.49
C PRO A 299 -21.08 20.21 -12.97
N LEU A 300 -21.89 19.87 -13.98
CA LEU A 300 -22.98 20.72 -14.47
C LEU A 300 -24.28 20.29 -13.79
N ARG A 301 -24.72 21.05 -12.78
CA ARG A 301 -26.14 21.08 -12.41
C ARG A 301 -26.81 22.09 -13.36
N LEU A 302 -27.67 21.60 -14.25
CA LEU A 302 -28.67 22.46 -14.87
C LEU A 302 -29.53 23.01 -13.73
N VAL A 303 -29.34 24.29 -13.43
CA VAL A 303 -30.25 25.03 -12.59
C VAL A 303 -31.49 25.24 -13.45
N ALA A 304 -32.57 24.52 -13.14
CA ALA A 304 -33.90 24.78 -13.67
C ALA A 304 -34.58 25.84 -12.81
#